data_AF-A0A6I8TYJ2-F1
#
_entry.id   AF-A0A6I8TYJ2-F1
#
_cell.length_a   1.000
_cell.length_b   1.000
_cell.length_c   1.000
_cell.angle_alpha   90.00
_cell.angle_beta   90.00
_cell.angle_gamma   90.00
#
_symmetry.space_group_name_H-M   'P 1'
#
loop_
_entity.id
_entity.type
_entity.pdbx_description
1 polymer ?
#
loop_
_entity_poly.entity_id
_entity_poly.type
_entity_poly.pdbx_seq_one_letter_code
_entity_poly.pdbx_strand_id
1 'polypeptide(L)'
;MTIFRVSEDPAKRREMAHFDLASDKPPTYPSEWFKSNPGQKPPMEVHIVPDNRRGNLHSTIRAQFAAGTLSPAVATAFIWYELSRDQYILSKDWASFGIVIGVKGSRINITNFAAVVEQNSNLDLVAENVIFDAKDLRRYIIAVACVLRIIGIDREEYRDQVITHMNALITQAPGTEINLDQVYIHYKTWATYTQYAKCLAFADMYLAEFPAHPLAGLRMGSIVCRMRDCSALVATFYILKMFGMTIGNFAMWIWTKPVAAQYDQVTVGGEEMDQPRSYALYFRDLGLSDKSPYSAPSNADLHLFLHTLGVTEDSERSVRARQVGTPLKNAIIANAMIISYVYGRFNTFQKEYSYDGEPTEQVPDDEAEAIGEHQMPNVKDPDAWLGWLQQRNGIIPPVIKRQSYRHWLNHAGSRPGTIGEMLFQDATAGIAMLQGAEEEEE
;
A
#
# COMPACT_ATOMS: atom_id res chain seq x y z
N MET A 1 -37.95 -11.39 2.93
CA MET A 1 -38.55 -12.37 3.87
C MET A 1 -38.49 -11.76 5.25
N THR A 2 -39.63 -11.60 5.91
CA THR A 2 -39.71 -10.95 7.21
C THR A 2 -39.41 -11.96 8.31
N ILE A 3 -38.45 -11.65 9.19
CA ILE A 3 -38.02 -12.56 10.27
C ILE A 3 -38.66 -12.06 11.57
N PHE A 4 -39.28 -12.98 12.34
CA PHE A 4 -39.90 -12.65 13.63
C PHE A 4 -39.16 -13.37 14.75
N ARG A 5 -39.08 -12.73 15.93
CA ARG A 5 -38.62 -13.38 17.15
C ARG A 5 -39.55 -14.56 17.49
N VAL A 6 -38.98 -15.74 17.71
CA VAL A 6 -39.73 -16.91 18.19
C VAL A 6 -40.12 -16.69 19.65
N SER A 7 -41.42 -16.80 19.96
CA SER A 7 -41.95 -16.74 21.33
C SER A 7 -43.31 -17.43 21.44
N GLU A 8 -43.58 -18.08 22.58
CA GLU A 8 -44.89 -18.66 22.91
C GLU A 8 -45.97 -17.57 23.10
N ASP A 9 -45.56 -16.41 23.60
CA ASP A 9 -46.41 -15.23 23.77
C ASP A 9 -46.49 -14.44 22.45
N PRO A 10 -47.67 -14.35 21.79
CA PRO A 10 -47.83 -13.64 20.53
C PRO A 10 -47.40 -12.17 20.60
N ALA A 11 -47.51 -11.52 21.76
CA ALA A 11 -47.12 -10.13 21.94
C ALA A 11 -45.59 -9.93 21.91
N LYS A 12 -44.81 -11.01 22.06
CA LYS A 12 -43.34 -10.98 22.04
C LYS A 12 -42.75 -11.38 20.68
N ARG A 13 -43.57 -11.77 19.71
CA ARG A 13 -43.16 -12.09 18.32
C ARG A 13 -42.94 -10.80 17.53
N ARG A 14 -41.88 -10.07 17.89
CA ARG A 14 -41.51 -8.82 17.22
C ARG A 14 -40.85 -9.12 15.89
N GLU A 15 -41.21 -8.34 14.87
CA GLU A 15 -40.50 -8.30 13.60
C GLU A 15 -39.07 -7.80 13.85
N MET A 16 -38.10 -8.54 13.32
CA MET A 16 -36.70 -8.13 13.35
C MET A 16 -36.49 -7.10 12.23
N ALA A 17 -36.40 -5.83 12.63
CA ALA A 17 -35.97 -4.78 11.72
C ALA A 17 -34.47 -4.98 11.41
N HIS A 18 -34.15 -5.19 10.14
CA HIS A 18 -32.77 -5.10 9.69
C HIS A 18 -32.41 -3.62 9.57
N PHE A 19 -31.34 -3.21 10.24
CA PHE A 19 -30.74 -1.90 10.07
C PHE A 19 -29.23 -2.08 10.06
N ASP A 20 -28.56 -1.36 9.18
CA ASP A 20 -27.12 -1.23 9.24
C ASP A 20 -26.77 -0.13 10.24
N LEU A 21 -25.75 -0.39 11.06
CA LEU A 21 -25.12 0.69 11.82
C LEU A 21 -24.62 1.73 10.83
N ALA A 22 -24.90 3.01 11.08
CA ALA A 22 -24.35 4.10 10.28
C ALA A 22 -22.81 3.97 10.24
N SER A 23 -22.30 3.46 9.11
CA SER A 23 -20.90 3.14 8.94
C SER A 23 -20.11 4.36 8.48
N ASP A 24 -18.79 4.26 8.56
CA ASP A 24 -17.88 5.23 7.96
C ASP A 24 -18.21 5.48 6.49
N LYS A 25 -17.90 6.71 6.01
CA LYS A 25 -18.00 7.07 4.59
C LYS A 25 -17.36 5.99 3.70
N PRO A 26 -17.98 5.68 2.54
CA PRO A 26 -17.40 4.72 1.61
C PRO A 26 -16.05 5.25 1.07
N PRO A 27 -15.13 4.34 0.69
CA PRO A 27 -13.92 4.74 -0.01
C PRO A 27 -14.25 5.49 -1.31
N THR A 28 -13.42 6.47 -1.67
CA THR A 28 -13.58 7.25 -2.90
C THR A 28 -12.35 7.13 -3.78
N TYR A 29 -12.56 7.04 -5.09
CA TYR A 29 -11.47 6.87 -6.05
C TYR A 29 -10.88 8.21 -6.50
N PRO A 30 -9.59 8.28 -6.88
CA PRO A 30 -9.01 9.50 -7.42
C PRO A 30 -9.75 10.03 -8.65
N SER A 31 -10.27 9.16 -9.53
CA SER A 31 -11.04 9.61 -10.70
C SER A 31 -12.29 10.40 -10.34
N GLU A 32 -12.91 10.13 -9.18
CA GLU A 32 -14.11 10.84 -8.72
C GLU A 32 -13.81 12.32 -8.44
N TRP A 33 -12.64 12.61 -7.86
CA TRP A 33 -12.21 13.98 -7.63
C TRP A 33 -12.09 14.76 -8.95
N PHE A 34 -11.50 14.16 -9.99
CA PHE A 34 -11.37 14.80 -11.30
C PHE A 34 -12.70 14.91 -12.06
N LYS A 35 -13.63 13.99 -11.84
CA LYS A 35 -15.02 14.11 -12.35
C LYS A 35 -15.75 15.28 -11.69
N SER A 36 -15.55 15.49 -10.39
CA SER A 36 -16.13 16.63 -9.66
C SER A 36 -15.41 17.96 -9.93
N ASN A 37 -14.14 17.93 -10.36
CA ASN A 37 -13.32 19.11 -10.63
C ASN A 37 -12.73 19.06 -12.05
N PRO A 38 -13.56 19.09 -13.10
CA PRO A 38 -13.10 18.90 -14.47
C PRO A 38 -12.12 20.00 -14.89
N GLY A 39 -11.00 19.59 -15.48
CA GLY A 39 -9.96 20.51 -15.97
C GLY A 39 -9.09 21.15 -14.87
N GLN A 40 -9.30 20.81 -13.60
CA GLN A 40 -8.55 21.40 -12.49
C GLN A 40 -7.39 20.50 -12.05
N LYS A 41 -6.26 21.12 -11.71
CA LYS A 41 -5.14 20.47 -11.03
C LYS A 41 -5.41 20.41 -9.52
N PRO A 42 -4.87 19.42 -8.78
CA PRO A 42 -5.05 19.37 -7.34
C PRO A 42 -4.53 20.67 -6.68
N PRO A 43 -5.25 21.24 -5.70
CA PRO A 43 -4.88 22.51 -5.09
C PRO A 43 -3.70 22.35 -4.15
N MET A 44 -2.80 23.33 -4.19
CA MET A 44 -1.67 23.47 -3.26
C MET A 44 -1.74 24.83 -2.59
N GLU A 45 -2.00 24.86 -1.28
CA GLU A 45 -1.93 26.09 -0.51
C GLU A 45 -0.52 26.28 0.04
N VAL A 46 0.13 27.37 -0.34
CA VAL A 46 1.51 27.64 0.05
C VAL A 46 1.75 29.13 0.20
N HIS A 47 2.64 29.48 1.14
CA HIS A 47 3.17 30.82 1.25
C HIS A 47 4.19 31.07 0.15
N ILE A 48 3.95 32.08 -0.69
CA ILE A 48 4.90 32.46 -1.74
C ILE A 48 5.98 33.35 -1.12
N VAL A 49 7.24 32.88 -1.20
CA VAL A 49 8.39 33.63 -0.71
C VAL A 49 9.01 34.38 -1.89
N PRO A 50 9.11 35.72 -1.85
CA PRO A 50 9.77 36.47 -2.91
C PRO A 50 11.29 36.28 -2.87
N ASP A 51 11.95 36.40 -4.03
CA ASP A 51 13.39 36.14 -4.18
C ASP A 51 14.28 36.95 -3.24
N ASN A 52 13.87 38.18 -2.92
CA ASN A 52 14.61 39.04 -1.98
C ASN A 52 14.59 38.53 -0.52
N ARG A 53 13.71 37.58 -0.19
CA ARG A 53 13.61 36.94 1.14
C ARG A 53 14.18 35.52 1.16
N ARG A 54 14.83 35.06 0.08
CA ARG A 54 15.41 33.73 -0.01
C ARG A 54 16.41 33.43 1.10
N GLY A 55 17.35 34.35 1.40
CA GLY A 55 18.31 34.11 2.47
C GLY A 55 17.67 34.14 3.85
N ASN A 56 16.58 34.91 4.06
CA ASN A 56 15.78 34.83 5.29
C ASN A 56 15.17 33.44 5.47
N LEU A 57 14.64 32.85 4.40
CA LEU A 57 14.09 31.49 4.42
C LEU A 57 15.18 30.46 4.79
N HIS A 58 16.35 30.55 4.17
CA HIS A 58 17.49 29.68 4.47
C HIS A 58 18.01 29.82 5.91
N SER A 59 18.24 31.04 6.39
CA SER A 59 18.61 31.29 7.79
C SER A 59 17.56 30.74 8.76
N THR A 60 16.27 30.88 8.44
CA THR A 60 15.17 30.34 9.25
C THR A 60 15.23 28.81 9.33
N ILE A 61 15.41 28.14 8.18
CA ILE A 61 15.55 26.68 8.12
C ILE A 61 16.75 26.22 8.95
N ARG A 62 17.93 26.84 8.79
CA ARG A 62 19.14 26.48 9.54
C ARG A 62 18.94 26.62 11.04
N ALA A 63 18.44 27.76 11.49
CA ALA A 63 18.29 28.07 12.91
C ALA A 63 17.19 27.24 13.58
N GLN A 64 16.00 27.20 12.98
CA GLN A 64 14.82 26.57 13.61
C GLN A 64 14.80 25.04 13.45
N PHE A 65 15.45 24.49 12.41
CA PHE A 65 15.57 23.03 12.27
C PHE A 65 16.47 22.45 13.38
N ALA A 66 17.63 23.08 13.61
CA ALA A 66 18.54 22.66 14.68
C ALA A 66 17.92 22.85 16.08
N ALA A 67 17.09 23.88 16.25
CA ALA A 67 16.43 24.17 17.52
C ALA A 67 15.16 23.33 17.78
N GLY A 68 14.68 22.54 16.83
CA GLY A 68 13.44 21.77 17.00
C GLY A 68 12.16 22.62 16.94
N THR A 69 12.22 23.86 16.43
CA THR A 69 11.11 24.84 16.47
C THR A 69 10.55 25.19 15.09
N LEU A 70 11.12 24.63 14.02
CA LEU A 70 10.68 24.91 12.64
C LEU A 70 9.19 24.56 12.42
N SER A 71 8.45 25.51 11.85
CA SER A 71 7.04 25.28 11.51
C SER A 71 6.90 24.51 10.18
N PRO A 72 5.86 23.67 10.04
CA PRO A 72 5.62 22.93 8.80
C PRO A 72 5.26 23.87 7.63
N ALA A 73 4.71 25.05 7.90
CA ALA A 73 4.42 26.06 6.89
C ALA A 73 5.70 26.65 6.27
N VAL A 74 6.70 26.99 7.10
CA VAL A 74 8.02 27.45 6.62
C VAL A 74 8.74 26.34 5.84
N ALA A 75 8.70 25.10 6.33
CA ALA A 75 9.26 23.94 5.64
C ALA A 75 8.62 23.70 4.26
N THR A 76 7.30 23.82 4.18
CA THR A 76 6.52 23.72 2.93
C THR A 76 6.92 24.80 1.94
N ALA A 77 7.00 26.05 2.40
CA ALA A 77 7.42 27.17 1.57
C ALA A 77 8.86 27.03 1.08
N PHE A 78 9.78 26.51 1.92
CA PHE A 78 11.17 26.23 1.54
C PHE A 78 11.30 25.22 0.40
N ILE A 79 10.65 24.07 0.53
CA ILE A 79 10.67 23.04 -0.52
C ILE A 79 10.04 23.57 -1.81
N TRP A 80 8.87 24.19 -1.69
CA TRP A 80 8.13 24.73 -2.84
C TRP A 80 8.93 25.80 -3.58
N TYR A 81 9.51 26.74 -2.84
CA TYR A 81 10.34 27.81 -3.38
C TYR A 81 11.53 27.24 -4.15
N GLU A 82 12.35 26.37 -3.53
CA GLU A 82 13.56 25.86 -4.19
C GLU A 82 13.27 24.96 -5.41
N LEU A 83 12.16 24.21 -5.42
CA LEU A 83 11.74 23.41 -6.58
C LEU A 83 11.00 24.22 -7.66
N SER A 84 10.59 25.46 -7.38
CA SER A 84 9.96 26.36 -8.36
C SER A 84 10.97 27.14 -9.20
N ARG A 85 12.24 27.22 -8.75
CA ARG A 85 13.27 28.07 -9.37
C ARG A 85 13.79 27.53 -10.70
N ASP A 86 14.14 26.25 -10.74
CA ASP A 86 14.74 25.63 -11.91
C ASP A 86 13.68 24.90 -12.74
N GLN A 87 13.73 25.07 -14.06
CA GLN A 87 12.84 24.38 -14.98
C GLN A 87 13.58 23.32 -15.78
N TYR A 88 12.93 22.18 -15.99
CA TYR A 88 13.47 21.04 -16.72
C TYR A 88 12.61 20.71 -17.93
N ILE A 89 13.25 20.21 -18.99
CA ILE A 89 12.59 19.93 -20.27
C ILE A 89 11.97 18.53 -20.24
N LEU A 90 10.69 18.44 -20.59
CA LEU A 90 10.01 17.17 -20.72
C LEU A 90 10.47 16.37 -21.94
N SER A 91 10.76 15.09 -21.73
CA SER A 91 11.10 14.15 -22.80
C SER A 91 9.87 13.65 -23.57
N LYS A 92 8.70 13.64 -22.91
CA LYS A 92 7.42 13.11 -23.41
C LYS A 92 6.26 13.92 -22.82
N ASP A 93 5.14 13.96 -23.54
CA ASP A 93 3.88 14.53 -23.07
C ASP A 93 3.49 13.92 -21.72
N TRP A 94 3.01 14.75 -20.82
CA TRP A 94 2.59 14.35 -19.48
C TRP A 94 1.17 14.81 -19.22
N ALA A 95 0.26 13.84 -19.13
CA ALA A 95 -1.10 14.04 -18.68
C ALA A 95 -1.47 13.01 -17.61
N SER A 96 -2.48 13.32 -16.80
CA SER A 96 -3.08 12.41 -15.82
C SER A 96 -4.53 12.83 -15.58
N PHE A 97 -5.46 11.88 -15.60
CA PHE A 97 -6.91 12.08 -15.51
C PHE A 97 -7.45 13.14 -16.49
N GLY A 98 -6.89 13.16 -17.71
CA GLY A 98 -7.22 14.15 -18.74
C GLY A 98 -6.63 15.55 -18.52
N ILE A 99 -5.87 15.76 -17.43
CA ILE A 99 -5.21 17.03 -17.13
C ILE A 99 -3.82 17.05 -17.74
N VAL A 100 -3.55 18.01 -18.62
CA VAL A 100 -2.22 18.22 -19.19
C VAL A 100 -1.32 18.91 -18.15
N ILE A 101 -0.25 18.22 -17.76
CA ILE A 101 0.80 18.77 -16.88
C ILE A 101 1.83 19.53 -17.71
N GLY A 102 2.26 18.93 -18.82
CA GLY A 102 3.16 19.54 -19.79
C GLY A 102 3.26 18.72 -21.07
N VAL A 103 3.75 19.34 -22.14
CA VAL A 103 3.97 18.70 -23.44
C VAL A 103 5.45 18.43 -23.65
N LYS A 104 5.78 17.47 -24.51
CA LYS A 104 7.16 17.16 -24.88
C LYS A 104 7.88 18.44 -25.32
N GLY A 105 9.07 18.66 -24.77
CA GLY A 105 9.88 19.85 -25.03
C GLY A 105 9.53 21.07 -24.17
N SER A 106 8.41 21.07 -23.44
CA SER A 106 8.08 22.18 -22.53
C SER A 106 9.01 22.17 -21.31
N ARG A 107 9.33 23.37 -20.82
CA ARG A 107 10.02 23.58 -19.55
C ARG A 107 9.00 23.59 -18.42
N ILE A 108 9.17 22.71 -17.45
CA ILE A 108 8.30 22.60 -16.28
C ILE A 108 9.09 22.63 -14.98
N ASN A 109 8.43 23.01 -13.89
CA ASN A 109 8.90 22.90 -12.51
C ASN A 109 7.75 22.35 -11.63
N ILE A 110 7.89 22.38 -10.31
CA ILE A 110 6.86 21.87 -9.39
C ILE A 110 5.51 22.60 -9.51
N THR A 111 5.48 23.88 -9.91
CA THR A 111 4.22 24.65 -9.96
C THR A 111 3.31 24.20 -11.10
N ASN A 112 3.86 23.52 -12.12
CA ASN A 112 3.07 22.94 -13.21
C ASN A 112 2.15 21.80 -12.76
N PHE A 113 2.32 21.25 -11.55
CA PHE A 113 1.55 20.10 -11.06
C PHE A 113 0.33 20.50 -10.21
N ALA A 114 0.26 21.76 -9.76
CA ALA A 114 -0.76 22.17 -8.80
C ALA A 114 -1.55 23.40 -9.26
N ALA A 115 -2.78 23.52 -8.76
CA ALA A 115 -3.48 24.80 -8.72
C ALA A 115 -3.00 25.55 -7.46
N VAL A 116 -2.07 26.49 -7.64
CA VAL A 116 -1.43 27.20 -6.53
C VAL A 116 -2.38 28.21 -5.92
N VAL A 117 -2.59 28.11 -4.61
CA VAL A 117 -3.38 29.03 -3.80
C VAL A 117 -2.43 29.71 -2.81
N GLU A 118 -2.26 31.02 -2.96
CA GLU A 118 -1.37 31.79 -2.08
C GLU A 118 -1.97 31.96 -0.69
N GLN A 119 -1.21 31.60 0.35
CA GLN A 119 -1.59 31.87 1.73
C GLN A 119 -1.21 33.30 2.12
N ASN A 120 -2.22 34.11 2.47
CA ASN A 120 -2.06 35.53 2.79
C ASN A 120 -1.47 35.81 4.19
N SER A 121 -1.24 34.78 5.02
CA SER A 121 -0.59 34.94 6.32
C SER A 121 0.91 35.15 6.16
N ASN A 122 1.50 35.97 7.03
CA ASN A 122 2.93 36.20 7.02
C ASN A 122 3.69 35.01 7.62
N LEU A 123 4.72 34.55 6.93
CA LEU A 123 5.72 33.64 7.51
C LEU A 123 6.65 34.43 8.42
N ASP A 124 6.81 33.93 9.65
CA ASP A 124 7.79 34.43 10.61
C ASP A 124 9.18 33.90 10.23
N LEU A 125 9.91 34.70 9.43
CA LEU A 125 11.27 34.39 8.99
C LEU A 125 12.27 35.21 9.79
N VAL A 126 13.40 34.61 10.14
CA VAL A 126 14.48 35.32 10.83
C VAL A 126 15.05 36.44 9.95
N ALA A 127 15.46 37.53 10.58
CA ALA A 127 15.96 38.72 9.88
C ALA A 127 17.32 38.50 9.18
N GLU A 128 18.10 37.51 9.62
CA GLU A 128 19.35 37.13 8.98
C GLU A 128 19.10 36.69 7.53
N ASN A 129 19.99 37.08 6.60
CA ASN A 129 19.82 36.86 5.17
C ASN A 129 21.00 36.06 4.59
N VAL A 130 21.20 34.83 5.04
CA VAL A 130 22.28 33.95 4.57
C VAL A 130 21.75 32.95 3.55
N ILE A 131 22.36 32.91 2.37
CA ILE A 131 21.98 31.96 1.32
C ILE A 131 22.80 30.67 1.48
N PHE A 132 22.13 29.52 1.44
CA PHE A 132 22.79 28.21 1.38
C PHE A 132 23.61 28.06 0.09
N ASP A 133 24.80 27.47 0.23
CA ASP A 133 25.49 26.91 -0.91
C ASP A 133 24.79 25.63 -1.42
N ALA A 134 25.27 25.05 -2.52
CA ALA A 134 24.66 23.86 -3.10
C ALA A 134 24.66 22.64 -2.16
N LYS A 135 25.67 22.51 -1.30
CA LYS A 135 25.81 21.37 -0.37
C LYS A 135 24.85 21.53 0.81
N ASP A 136 24.83 22.71 1.43
CA ASP A 136 23.91 23.07 2.50
C ASP A 136 22.45 22.96 2.04
N LEU A 137 22.14 23.46 0.84
CA LEU A 137 20.79 23.40 0.28
C LEU A 137 20.32 21.96 0.14
N ARG A 138 21.13 21.11 -0.50
CA ARG A 138 20.83 19.68 -0.65
C ARG A 138 20.61 19.02 0.71
N ARG A 139 21.47 19.33 1.68
CA ARG A 139 21.43 18.77 3.02
C ARG A 139 20.14 19.11 3.76
N TYR A 140 19.78 20.38 3.83
CA TYR A 140 18.57 20.83 4.53
C TYR A 140 17.30 20.40 3.81
N ILE A 141 17.28 20.35 2.48
CA ILE A 141 16.13 19.81 1.74
C ILE A 141 15.87 18.34 2.06
N ILE A 142 16.94 17.52 2.11
CA ILE A 142 16.81 16.12 2.49
C ILE A 142 16.31 16.01 3.94
N ALA A 143 16.95 16.74 4.87
CA ALA A 143 16.59 16.70 6.28
C ALA A 143 15.13 17.07 6.53
N VAL A 144 14.66 18.16 5.91
CA VAL A 144 13.26 18.60 6.01
C VAL A 144 12.35 17.52 5.45
N ALA A 145 12.55 17.06 4.21
CA ALA A 145 11.67 16.05 3.59
C ALA A 145 11.62 14.73 4.37
N CYS A 146 12.73 14.32 5.01
CA CYS A 146 12.80 13.11 5.81
C CYS A 146 11.89 13.14 7.05
N VAL A 147 11.48 14.32 7.53
CA VAL A 147 10.59 14.45 8.69
C VAL A 147 9.32 13.62 8.52
N LEU A 148 8.65 13.69 7.35
CA LEU A 148 7.39 12.96 7.10
C LEU A 148 7.58 11.44 7.18
N ARG A 149 8.71 10.95 6.67
CA ARG A 149 9.05 9.52 6.70
C ARG A 149 9.39 9.06 8.11
N ILE A 150 10.17 9.83 8.87
CA ILE A 150 10.58 9.48 10.24
C ILE A 150 9.36 9.43 11.18
N ILE A 151 8.48 10.44 11.13
CA ILE A 151 7.29 10.48 12.01
C ILE A 151 6.27 9.39 11.67
N GLY A 152 6.26 8.91 10.44
CA GLY A 152 5.39 7.81 9.99
C GLY A 152 5.88 6.41 10.38
N ILE A 153 7.06 6.28 10.98
CA ILE A 153 7.59 4.99 11.43
C ILE A 153 7.27 4.77 12.91
N ASP A 154 6.36 3.82 13.18
CA ASP A 154 6.01 3.43 14.55
C ASP A 154 7.16 2.74 15.30
N ARG A 155 7.91 1.87 14.60
CA ARG A 155 8.91 0.99 15.22
C ARG A 155 10.26 1.68 15.36
N GLU A 156 10.70 1.85 16.61
CA GLU A 156 11.96 2.50 16.97
C GLU A 156 13.17 1.88 16.27
N GLU A 157 13.40 0.57 16.37
CA GLU A 157 14.54 -0.10 15.70
C GLU A 157 14.63 0.19 14.20
N TYR A 158 13.48 0.17 13.50
CA TYR A 158 13.44 0.45 12.06
C TYR A 158 13.61 1.94 11.77
N ARG A 159 13.09 2.80 12.64
CA ARG A 159 13.29 4.24 12.57
C ARG A 159 14.78 4.57 12.69
N ASP A 160 15.49 3.95 13.62
CA ASP A 160 16.92 4.19 13.85
C ASP A 160 17.76 3.74 12.63
N GLN A 161 17.42 2.62 12.01
CA GLN A 161 18.04 2.17 10.76
C GLN A 161 17.80 3.17 9.62
N VAL A 162 16.57 3.68 9.49
CA VAL A 162 16.22 4.67 8.48
C VAL A 162 16.96 5.98 8.72
N ILE A 163 17.02 6.45 9.97
CA ILE A 163 17.75 7.65 10.36
C ILE A 163 19.25 7.49 10.06
N THR A 164 19.84 6.34 10.35
CA THR A 164 21.25 6.04 10.04
C THR A 164 21.53 6.18 8.54
N HIS A 165 20.69 5.60 7.69
CA HIS A 165 20.82 5.74 6.23
C HIS A 165 20.62 7.17 5.75
N MET A 166 19.70 7.93 6.35
CA MET A 166 19.48 9.34 6.02
C MET A 166 20.68 10.20 6.43
N ASN A 167 21.23 9.98 7.62
CA ASN A 167 22.41 10.66 8.13
C ASN A 167 23.60 10.44 7.20
N ALA A 168 23.83 9.21 6.71
CA ALA A 168 24.92 8.90 5.78
C ALA A 168 24.87 9.71 4.46
N LEU A 169 23.69 10.17 4.03
CA LEU A 169 23.54 11.03 2.84
C LEU A 169 23.68 12.52 3.17
N ILE A 170 23.40 12.91 4.42
CA ILE A 170 23.49 14.27 4.94
C ILE A 170 24.94 14.63 5.31
N THR A 171 25.70 13.70 5.89
CA THR A 171 27.09 13.91 6.37
C THR A 171 28.17 13.86 5.29
N GLN A 172 27.83 13.50 4.04
CA GLN A 172 28.76 13.62 2.90
C GLN A 172 29.09 15.08 2.53
N ALA A 173 28.53 16.06 3.24
CA ALA A 173 28.84 17.48 3.14
C ALA A 173 29.39 18.02 4.48
N PRO A 174 30.52 18.75 4.50
CA PRO A 174 31.08 19.32 5.75
C PRO A 174 30.17 20.44 6.29
N GLY A 175 29.85 20.43 7.60
CA GLY A 175 29.06 21.47 8.28
C GLY A 175 28.33 21.00 9.55
N THR A 176 27.77 21.95 10.31
CA THR A 176 27.09 21.80 11.63
C THR A 176 26.16 20.59 11.70
N GLU A 177 26.22 19.75 12.73
CA GLU A 177 25.44 18.49 12.82
C GLU A 177 23.91 18.72 12.74
N ILE A 178 23.28 18.23 11.68
CA ILE A 178 21.83 18.00 11.63
C ILE A 178 21.61 16.71 12.40
N ASN A 179 20.95 16.81 13.56
CA ASN A 179 20.58 15.66 14.35
C ASN A 179 19.16 15.20 13.97
N LEU A 180 19.06 14.11 13.20
CA LEU A 180 17.79 13.51 12.83
C LEU A 180 17.15 12.67 13.95
N ASP A 181 17.90 12.30 15.00
CA ASP A 181 17.40 11.46 16.10
C ASP A 181 16.29 12.16 16.90
N GLN A 182 16.40 13.50 17.03
CA GLN A 182 15.44 14.33 17.73
C GLN A 182 14.20 14.71 16.89
N VAL A 183 14.19 14.39 15.57
CA VAL A 183 13.11 14.80 14.65
C VAL A 183 11.77 14.21 15.04
N TYR A 184 11.74 12.93 15.47
CA TYR A 184 10.50 12.26 15.86
C TYR A 184 9.82 12.97 17.06
N ILE A 185 10.61 13.50 17.99
CA ILE A 185 10.11 14.16 19.19
C ILE A 185 9.60 15.57 18.86
N HIS A 186 10.39 16.35 18.13
CA HIS A 186 10.09 17.77 17.90
C HIS A 186 9.05 18.03 16.81
N TYR A 187 8.97 17.16 15.80
CA TYR A 187 8.17 17.44 14.60
C TYR A 187 6.98 16.50 14.40
N LYS A 188 6.58 15.74 15.42
CA LYS A 188 5.44 14.81 15.32
C LYS A 188 4.14 15.49 14.87
N THR A 189 3.95 16.76 15.24
CA THR A 189 2.77 17.56 14.86
C THR A 189 2.70 17.87 13.36
N TRP A 190 3.81 17.74 12.62
CA TRP A 190 3.79 17.95 11.16
C TRP A 190 2.93 16.92 10.43
N ALA A 191 2.69 15.74 11.03
CA ALA A 191 1.80 14.73 10.47
C ALA A 191 0.36 15.23 10.26
N THR A 192 -0.08 16.23 11.03
CA THR A 192 -1.44 16.79 10.92
C THR A 192 -1.53 17.94 9.92
N TYR A 193 -0.40 18.48 9.45
CA TYR A 193 -0.37 19.59 8.51
C TYR A 193 -0.37 19.07 7.06
N THR A 194 -1.55 19.03 6.46
CA THR A 194 -1.79 18.40 5.15
C THR A 194 -1.00 19.03 4.00
N GLN A 195 -0.78 20.36 4.01
CA GLN A 195 -0.07 21.04 2.93
C GLN A 195 1.41 20.60 2.84
N TYR A 196 2.01 20.20 3.95
CA TYR A 196 3.37 19.66 3.94
C TYR A 196 3.44 18.31 3.23
N ALA A 197 2.50 17.39 3.52
CA ALA A 197 2.41 16.11 2.81
C ALA A 197 2.09 16.30 1.33
N LYS A 198 1.18 17.23 0.98
CA LYS A 198 0.88 17.61 -0.42
C LYS A 198 2.11 18.11 -1.17
N CYS A 199 2.87 19.02 -0.56
CA CYS A 199 4.12 19.54 -1.14
C CYS A 199 5.11 18.42 -1.42
N LEU A 200 5.30 17.50 -0.47
CA LEU A 200 6.18 16.35 -0.66
C LEU A 200 5.67 15.38 -1.73
N ALA A 201 4.36 15.19 -1.86
CA ALA A 201 3.77 14.38 -2.92
C ALA A 201 4.03 14.97 -4.32
N PHE A 202 3.83 16.28 -4.49
CA PHE A 202 4.20 16.97 -5.74
C PHE A 202 5.71 16.94 -6.00
N ALA A 203 6.52 17.15 -4.96
CA ALA A 203 7.97 17.09 -5.07
C ALA A 203 8.46 15.69 -5.48
N ASP A 204 7.91 14.62 -4.90
CA ASP A 204 8.25 13.25 -5.30
C ASP A 204 7.83 12.97 -6.74
N MET A 205 6.62 13.39 -7.14
CA MET A 205 6.11 13.22 -8.50
C MET A 205 7.02 13.93 -9.52
N TYR A 206 7.40 15.18 -9.25
CA TYR A 206 8.31 15.96 -10.08
C TYR A 206 9.71 15.32 -10.16
N LEU A 207 10.31 14.99 -9.01
CA LEU A 207 11.68 14.45 -8.95
C LEU A 207 11.76 12.98 -9.42
N ALA A 208 10.65 12.26 -9.47
CA ALA A 208 10.59 10.93 -10.08
C ALA A 208 10.80 10.98 -11.60
N GLU A 209 10.32 12.04 -12.26
CA GLU A 209 10.58 12.28 -13.69
C GLU A 209 12.00 12.79 -13.93
N PHE A 210 12.55 13.59 -13.00
CA PHE A 210 13.87 14.22 -13.13
C PHE A 210 14.89 13.67 -12.11
N PRO A 211 15.36 12.42 -12.26
CA PRO A 211 16.28 11.80 -11.29
C PRO A 211 17.66 12.47 -11.25
N ALA A 212 18.05 13.20 -12.30
CA ALA A 212 19.30 13.97 -12.36
C ALA A 212 19.21 15.36 -11.72
N HIS A 213 18.04 15.76 -11.18
CA HIS A 213 17.87 17.04 -10.51
C HIS A 213 18.82 17.15 -9.30
N PRO A 214 19.49 18.28 -9.04
CA PRO A 214 20.42 18.44 -7.91
C PRO A 214 19.79 18.13 -6.55
N LEU A 215 18.48 18.36 -6.45
CA LEU A 215 17.65 18.11 -5.26
C LEU A 215 16.92 16.76 -5.27
N ALA A 216 17.22 15.85 -6.20
CA ALA A 216 16.59 14.53 -6.29
C ALA A 216 16.73 13.69 -5.01
N GLY A 217 17.75 13.98 -4.17
CA GLY A 217 17.91 13.37 -2.85
C GLY A 217 16.72 13.58 -1.91
N LEU A 218 15.90 14.61 -2.12
CA LEU A 218 14.64 14.86 -1.40
C LEU A 218 13.75 13.62 -1.37
N ARG A 219 13.76 12.82 -2.46
CA ARG A 219 12.97 11.59 -2.58
C ARG A 219 13.21 10.57 -1.49
N MET A 220 14.36 10.60 -0.81
CA MET A 220 14.58 9.76 0.37
C MET A 220 13.53 9.98 1.46
N GLY A 221 13.05 11.21 1.62
CA GLY A 221 11.96 11.57 2.53
C GLY A 221 10.59 11.44 1.90
N SER A 222 10.41 11.85 0.64
CA SER A 222 9.08 11.92 0.00
C SER A 222 8.61 10.62 -0.67
N ILE A 223 9.46 9.60 -0.82
CA ILE A 223 9.08 8.32 -1.47
C ILE A 223 7.89 7.63 -0.77
N VAL A 224 7.70 7.89 0.54
CA VAL A 224 6.57 7.36 1.31
C VAL A 224 5.23 8.01 0.98
N CYS A 225 5.21 9.07 0.15
CA CYS A 225 3.99 9.64 -0.39
C CYS A 225 3.46 8.82 -1.57
N ARG A 226 4.35 8.15 -2.30
CA ARG A 226 4.00 7.32 -3.45
C ARG A 226 3.36 6.01 -2.97
N MET A 227 2.19 5.69 -3.52
CA MET A 227 1.38 4.52 -3.15
C MET A 227 1.02 4.47 -1.66
N ARG A 228 0.97 5.63 -0.99
CA ARG A 228 0.49 5.71 0.40
C ARG A 228 -0.94 5.21 0.48
N ASP A 229 -1.26 4.48 1.54
CA ASP A 229 -2.56 3.82 1.74
C ASP A 229 -2.99 2.87 0.61
N CYS A 230 -2.06 2.30 -0.16
CA CYS A 230 -2.35 1.32 -1.22
C CYS A 230 -1.95 -0.12 -0.86
N SER A 231 -1.89 -0.45 0.43
CA SER A 231 -1.32 -1.71 0.90
C SER A 231 -2.04 -2.97 0.41
N ALA A 232 -3.36 -2.95 0.25
CA ALA A 232 -4.12 -4.09 -0.28
C ALA A 232 -3.86 -4.29 -1.78
N LEU A 233 -3.79 -3.20 -2.56
CA LEU A 233 -3.44 -3.27 -3.98
C LEU A 233 -2.02 -3.81 -4.19
N VAL A 234 -1.05 -3.30 -3.43
CA VAL A 234 0.35 -3.76 -3.50
C VAL A 234 0.50 -5.20 -2.99
N ALA A 235 -0.32 -5.63 -2.02
CA ALA A 235 -0.36 -7.04 -1.61
C ALA A 235 -0.95 -7.93 -2.72
N THR A 236 -2.00 -7.46 -3.41
CA THR A 236 -2.64 -8.18 -4.52
C THR A 236 -1.64 -8.51 -5.61
N PHE A 237 -0.97 -7.50 -6.18
CA PHE A 237 0.03 -7.72 -7.23
C PHE A 237 1.24 -8.54 -6.77
N TYR A 238 1.63 -8.42 -5.49
CA TYR A 238 2.70 -9.23 -4.93
C TYR A 238 2.34 -10.72 -4.90
N ILE A 239 1.12 -11.06 -4.47
CA ILE A 239 0.64 -12.45 -4.44
C ILE A 239 0.38 -12.99 -5.85
N LEU A 240 -0.19 -12.19 -6.76
CA LEU A 240 -0.33 -12.56 -8.16
C LEU A 240 1.00 -12.97 -8.77
N LYS A 241 2.05 -12.16 -8.54
CA LYS A 241 3.41 -12.47 -9.00
C LYS A 241 3.98 -13.72 -8.34
N MET A 242 3.76 -13.90 -7.04
CA MET A 242 4.23 -15.06 -6.27
C MET A 242 3.67 -16.38 -6.82
N PHE A 243 2.38 -16.40 -7.17
CA PHE A 243 1.72 -17.60 -7.71
C PHE A 243 1.74 -17.69 -9.24
N GLY A 244 2.33 -16.71 -9.94
CA GLY A 244 2.33 -16.65 -11.40
C GLY A 244 0.94 -16.48 -12.01
N MET A 245 0.00 -15.84 -11.30
CA MET A 245 -1.38 -15.68 -11.74
C MET A 245 -1.64 -14.30 -12.37
N THR A 246 -2.55 -14.26 -13.34
CA THR A 246 -3.17 -13.02 -13.81
C THR A 246 -4.31 -12.59 -12.88
N ILE A 247 -4.78 -11.35 -13.00
CA ILE A 247 -5.94 -10.83 -12.25
C ILE A 247 -7.16 -11.75 -12.47
N GLY A 248 -7.49 -12.06 -13.73
CA GLY A 248 -8.62 -12.92 -14.07
C GLY A 248 -8.50 -14.33 -13.50
N ASN A 249 -7.33 -14.96 -13.64
CA ASN A 249 -7.13 -16.32 -13.13
C ASN A 249 -7.26 -16.37 -11.61
N PHE A 250 -6.71 -15.38 -10.89
CA PHE A 250 -6.81 -15.33 -9.44
C PHE A 250 -8.25 -15.09 -8.96
N ALA A 251 -9.03 -14.27 -9.68
CA ALA A 251 -10.43 -14.02 -9.35
C ALA A 251 -11.28 -15.30 -9.28
N MET A 252 -10.99 -16.28 -10.16
CA MET A 252 -11.68 -17.58 -10.17
C MET A 252 -11.46 -18.41 -8.89
N TRP A 253 -10.39 -18.13 -8.14
CA TRP A 253 -10.08 -18.77 -6.87
C TRP A 253 -10.65 -18.02 -5.65
N ILE A 254 -11.39 -16.93 -5.85
CA ILE A 254 -12.00 -16.17 -4.76
C ILE A 254 -13.43 -16.68 -4.50
N TRP A 255 -13.61 -17.50 -3.46
CA TRP A 255 -14.89 -18.16 -3.18
C TRP A 255 -15.69 -17.54 -2.02
N THR A 256 -15.21 -16.43 -1.47
CA THR A 256 -15.90 -15.73 -0.38
C THR A 256 -16.35 -14.35 -0.85
N LYS A 257 -17.65 -14.07 -0.72
CA LYS A 257 -18.28 -12.81 -1.16
C LYS A 257 -17.56 -11.54 -0.65
N PRO A 258 -17.13 -11.43 0.63
CA PRO A 258 -16.43 -10.23 1.11
C PRO A 258 -15.09 -9.99 0.41
N VAL A 259 -14.32 -11.06 0.17
CA VAL A 259 -13.04 -10.97 -0.55
C VAL A 259 -13.29 -10.59 -2.01
N ALA A 260 -14.30 -11.16 -2.67
CA ALA A 260 -14.63 -10.82 -4.05
C ALA A 260 -14.98 -9.32 -4.19
N ALA A 261 -15.85 -8.79 -3.31
CA ALA A 261 -16.22 -7.38 -3.34
C ALA A 261 -15.02 -6.44 -3.12
N GLN A 262 -14.10 -6.80 -2.22
CA GLN A 262 -12.86 -6.04 -1.99
C GLN A 262 -11.84 -6.21 -3.11
N TYR A 263 -11.82 -7.38 -3.77
CA TYR A 263 -11.01 -7.61 -4.96
C TYR A 263 -11.46 -6.70 -6.10
N ASP A 264 -12.76 -6.68 -6.40
CA ASP A 264 -13.35 -5.77 -7.39
C ASP A 264 -13.01 -4.30 -7.09
N GLN A 265 -13.05 -3.91 -5.81
CA GLN A 265 -12.69 -2.57 -5.35
C GLN A 265 -11.22 -2.23 -5.67
N VAL A 266 -10.28 -3.14 -5.41
CA VAL A 266 -8.86 -2.83 -5.67
C VAL A 266 -8.45 -3.00 -7.13
N THR A 267 -9.16 -3.81 -7.92
CA THR A 267 -8.85 -4.07 -9.33
C THR A 267 -9.68 -3.25 -10.32
N VAL A 268 -10.36 -2.20 -9.85
CA VAL A 268 -11.14 -1.33 -10.74
C VAL A 268 -10.25 -0.70 -11.83
N GLY A 269 -10.77 -0.69 -13.06
CA GLY A 269 -10.09 -0.06 -14.20
C GLY A 269 -10.30 1.46 -14.26
N GLY A 270 -9.40 2.16 -14.95
CA GLY A 270 -9.56 3.60 -15.23
C GLY A 270 -9.07 4.55 -14.13
N GLU A 271 -8.43 4.02 -13.08
CA GLU A 271 -7.90 4.81 -11.96
C GLU A 271 -6.41 5.19 -12.12
N GLU A 272 -5.81 4.90 -13.28
CA GLU A 272 -4.40 5.21 -13.61
C GLU A 272 -3.35 4.66 -12.62
N MET A 273 -3.71 3.65 -11.81
CA MET A 273 -2.79 3.04 -10.82
C MET A 273 -1.62 2.28 -11.48
N ASP A 274 -1.76 1.93 -12.76
CA ASP A 274 -0.75 1.33 -13.63
C ASP A 274 0.13 2.37 -14.34
N GLN A 275 -0.16 3.68 -14.20
CA GLN A 275 0.55 4.75 -14.89
C GLN A 275 1.60 5.42 -13.98
N PRO A 276 2.92 5.26 -14.25
CA PRO A 276 3.98 5.76 -13.35
C PRO A 276 4.01 7.27 -13.14
N ARG A 277 3.38 8.03 -14.04
CA ARG A 277 3.33 9.49 -14.11
C ARG A 277 1.96 10.04 -13.67
N SER A 278 1.07 9.23 -13.11
CA SER A 278 -0.26 9.69 -12.70
C SER A 278 -0.28 10.34 -11.31
N TYR A 279 -1.21 11.28 -11.10
CA TYR A 279 -1.60 11.74 -9.77
C TYR A 279 -2.14 10.61 -8.88
N ALA A 280 -2.63 9.52 -9.49
CA ALA A 280 -3.17 8.36 -8.80
C ALA A 280 -2.15 7.81 -7.79
N LEU A 281 -0.87 7.79 -8.11
CA LEU A 281 0.15 7.24 -7.20
C LEU A 281 0.35 8.10 -5.94
N TYR A 282 -0.24 9.28 -5.86
CA TYR A 282 -0.12 10.24 -4.76
C TYR A 282 -1.48 10.67 -4.20
N PHE A 283 -2.57 10.01 -4.63
CA PHE A 283 -3.93 10.50 -4.43
C PHE A 283 -4.25 10.81 -2.96
N ARG A 284 -3.67 10.04 -2.03
CA ARG A 284 -3.95 10.17 -0.60
C ARG A 284 -3.42 11.48 -0.06
N ASP A 285 -2.14 11.77 -0.32
CA ASP A 285 -1.50 12.98 0.18
C ASP A 285 -1.98 14.21 -0.57
N LEU A 286 -2.33 14.08 -1.86
CA LEU A 286 -2.94 15.15 -2.65
C LEU A 286 -4.38 15.47 -2.22
N GLY A 287 -5.00 14.64 -1.38
CA GLY A 287 -6.37 14.84 -0.92
C GLY A 287 -7.42 14.58 -2.00
N LEU A 288 -7.14 13.69 -2.96
CA LEU A 288 -8.07 13.29 -4.02
C LEU A 288 -9.06 12.22 -3.56
N SER A 289 -8.78 11.59 -2.42
CA SER A 289 -9.65 10.60 -1.77
C SER A 289 -9.61 10.84 -0.27
N ASP A 290 -10.77 10.85 0.38
CA ASP A 290 -10.89 10.96 1.83
C ASP A 290 -10.53 9.64 2.53
N LYS A 291 -10.89 8.52 1.90
CA LYS A 291 -10.67 7.15 2.39
C LYS A 291 -10.22 6.28 1.22
N SER A 292 -9.01 5.75 1.33
CA SER A 292 -8.38 4.96 0.26
C SER A 292 -9.14 3.66 -0.02
N PRO A 293 -9.57 3.41 -1.27
CA PRO A 293 -10.15 2.13 -1.71
C PRO A 293 -9.11 1.01 -1.80
N TYR A 294 -7.82 1.35 -1.71
CA TYR A 294 -6.69 0.41 -1.87
C TYR A 294 -6.00 0.04 -0.55
N SER A 295 -6.52 0.56 0.56
CA SER A 295 -5.91 0.40 1.89
C SER A 295 -6.30 -0.94 2.54
N ALA A 296 -5.40 -1.51 3.35
CA ALA A 296 -5.70 -2.73 4.11
C ALA A 296 -6.93 -2.59 5.04
N PRO A 297 -7.14 -1.47 5.77
CA PRO A 297 -8.35 -1.30 6.57
C PRO A 297 -9.66 -1.28 5.75
N SER A 298 -9.63 -0.74 4.53
CA SER A 298 -10.81 -0.75 3.65
C SER A 298 -11.01 -2.08 2.91
N ASN A 299 -10.04 -3.00 3.03
CA ASN A 299 -10.02 -4.29 2.34
C ASN A 299 -9.52 -5.40 3.29
N ALA A 300 -10.07 -5.46 4.50
CA ALA A 300 -9.57 -6.33 5.56
C ALA A 300 -9.67 -7.84 5.22
N ASP A 301 -10.75 -8.26 4.57
CA ASP A 301 -10.97 -9.65 4.16
C ASP A 301 -9.98 -10.07 3.07
N LEU A 302 -9.81 -9.24 2.04
CA LEU A 302 -8.83 -9.45 0.99
C LEU A 302 -7.40 -9.41 1.54
N HIS A 303 -7.10 -8.49 2.46
CA HIS A 303 -5.79 -8.41 3.10
C HIS A 303 -5.45 -9.70 3.85
N LEU A 304 -6.40 -10.23 4.64
CA LEU A 304 -6.24 -11.52 5.31
C LEU A 304 -6.03 -12.66 4.30
N PHE A 305 -6.85 -12.71 3.26
CA PHE A 305 -6.76 -13.74 2.22
C PHE A 305 -5.38 -13.77 1.55
N LEU A 306 -4.93 -12.63 1.05
CA LEU A 306 -3.63 -12.48 0.37
C LEU A 306 -2.46 -12.86 1.25
N HIS A 307 -2.45 -12.40 2.50
CA HIS A 307 -1.33 -12.69 3.39
C HIS A 307 -1.39 -14.10 3.98
N THR A 308 -2.55 -14.75 4.04
CA THR A 308 -2.62 -16.19 4.37
C THR A 308 -1.95 -17.03 3.28
N LEU A 309 -2.21 -16.72 2.00
CA LEU A 309 -1.50 -17.33 0.88
C LEU A 309 0.01 -17.10 1.00
N GLY A 310 0.41 -15.83 1.20
CA GLY A 310 1.84 -15.51 1.30
C GLY A 310 2.55 -16.13 2.52
N VAL A 311 1.88 -16.30 3.66
CA VAL A 311 2.47 -17.01 4.82
C VAL A 311 2.68 -18.49 4.51
N THR A 312 1.77 -19.10 3.75
CA THR A 312 1.89 -20.51 3.35
C THR A 312 3.07 -20.72 2.38
N GLU A 313 3.43 -19.70 1.62
CA GLU A 313 4.62 -19.64 0.75
C GLU A 313 5.86 -19.02 1.45
N ASP A 314 5.88 -19.00 2.79
CA ASP A 314 7.00 -18.51 3.62
C ASP A 314 7.46 -17.06 3.31
N SER A 315 6.55 -16.21 2.83
CA SER A 315 6.83 -14.81 2.55
C SER A 315 7.07 -14.01 3.83
N GLU A 316 8.31 -13.55 4.05
CA GLU A 316 8.64 -12.64 5.15
C GLU A 316 7.74 -11.39 5.20
N ARG A 317 7.31 -10.89 4.04
CA ARG A 317 6.42 -9.73 3.95
C ARG A 317 5.05 -10.05 4.54
N SER A 318 4.50 -11.22 4.21
CA SER A 318 3.18 -11.65 4.68
C SER A 318 3.19 -12.12 6.13
N VAL A 319 4.25 -12.81 6.57
CA VAL A 319 4.45 -13.19 7.98
C VAL A 319 4.42 -11.97 8.89
N ARG A 320 5.00 -10.85 8.45
CA ARG A 320 5.06 -9.60 9.21
C ARG A 320 3.87 -8.66 8.96
N ALA A 321 2.90 -9.03 8.12
CA ALA A 321 1.72 -8.20 7.85
C ALA A 321 0.83 -8.11 9.10
N ARG A 322 0.34 -6.90 9.42
CA ARG A 322 -0.53 -6.67 10.59
C ARG A 322 -1.93 -7.20 10.33
N GLN A 323 -2.58 -7.73 11.36
CA GLN A 323 -4.02 -7.96 11.33
C GLN A 323 -4.76 -6.62 11.28
N VAL A 324 -5.79 -6.53 10.45
CA VAL A 324 -6.60 -5.32 10.26
C VAL A 324 -8.08 -5.67 10.26
N GLY A 325 -8.91 -4.80 10.83
CA GLY A 325 -10.36 -4.98 10.86
C GLY A 325 -10.83 -6.28 11.53
N THR A 326 -12.04 -6.71 11.17
CA THR A 326 -12.67 -7.92 11.70
C THR A 326 -13.14 -8.81 10.53
N PRO A 327 -12.21 -9.42 9.78
CA PRO A 327 -12.53 -10.18 8.58
C PRO A 327 -13.22 -11.52 8.90
N LEU A 328 -13.87 -12.12 7.89
CA LEU A 328 -14.49 -13.45 7.99
C LEU A 328 -13.43 -14.57 7.98
N LYS A 329 -12.69 -14.70 9.10
CA LYS A 329 -11.48 -15.53 9.20
C LYS A 329 -11.64 -16.95 8.67
N ASN A 330 -12.59 -17.73 9.19
CA ASN A 330 -12.67 -19.16 8.93
C ASN A 330 -12.81 -19.51 7.44
N ALA A 331 -13.74 -18.87 6.73
CA ALA A 331 -13.99 -19.15 5.31
C ALA A 331 -12.82 -18.66 4.43
N ILE A 332 -12.23 -17.52 4.79
CA ILE A 332 -11.12 -16.91 4.04
C ILE A 332 -9.86 -17.78 4.15
N ILE A 333 -9.52 -18.21 5.37
CA ILE A 333 -8.37 -19.08 5.62
C ILE A 333 -8.57 -20.43 4.93
N ALA A 334 -9.77 -21.01 5.03
CA ALA A 334 -10.14 -22.26 4.36
C ALA A 334 -9.96 -22.17 2.83
N ASN A 335 -10.41 -21.08 2.20
CA ASN A 335 -10.18 -20.84 0.77
C ASN A 335 -8.67 -20.76 0.45
N ALA A 336 -7.90 -20.00 1.22
CA ALA A 336 -6.46 -19.85 1.02
C ALA A 336 -5.69 -21.18 1.17
N MET A 337 -6.08 -22.05 2.11
CA MET A 337 -5.49 -23.39 2.27
C MET A 337 -5.64 -24.23 1.00
N ILE A 338 -6.81 -24.18 0.34
CA ILE A 338 -7.07 -24.94 -0.89
C ILE A 338 -6.17 -24.44 -2.02
N ILE A 339 -6.12 -23.13 -2.23
CA ILE A 339 -5.28 -22.54 -3.28
C ILE A 339 -3.81 -22.91 -3.07
N SER A 340 -3.32 -22.78 -1.84
CA SER A 340 -1.93 -23.13 -1.51
C SER A 340 -1.65 -24.61 -1.75
N TYR A 341 -2.59 -25.50 -1.41
CA TYR A 341 -2.48 -26.92 -1.71
C TYR A 341 -2.43 -27.21 -3.21
N VAL A 342 -3.34 -26.63 -3.99
CA VAL A 342 -3.43 -26.83 -5.43
C VAL A 342 -2.16 -26.33 -6.11
N TYR A 343 -1.72 -25.11 -5.79
CA TYR A 343 -0.53 -24.54 -6.42
C TYR A 343 0.78 -25.16 -5.96
N GLY A 344 0.86 -25.68 -4.73
CA GLY A 344 1.99 -26.48 -4.28
C GLY A 344 2.06 -27.87 -4.91
N ARG A 345 0.92 -28.42 -5.37
CA ARG A 345 0.83 -29.75 -6.00
C ARG A 345 0.99 -29.72 -7.53
N PHE A 346 0.34 -28.78 -8.20
CA PHE A 346 0.27 -28.71 -9.67
C PHE A 346 1.24 -27.65 -10.22
N ASN A 347 2.49 -28.08 -10.38
CA ASN A 347 3.50 -27.31 -11.08
C ASN A 347 3.32 -27.43 -12.60
N THR A 348 3.28 -26.29 -13.28
CA THR A 348 3.24 -26.22 -14.74
C THR A 348 4.67 -26.22 -15.27
N PHE A 349 5.28 -27.39 -15.37
CA PHE A 349 6.57 -27.54 -16.05
C PHE A 349 6.33 -27.68 -17.55
N GLN A 350 6.90 -26.76 -18.33
CA GLN A 350 6.90 -26.82 -19.79
C GLN A 350 8.32 -26.63 -20.30
N LYS A 351 8.63 -27.23 -21.45
CA LYS A 351 9.94 -27.09 -22.08
C LYS A 351 10.00 -25.75 -22.81
N GLU A 352 10.74 -24.80 -22.25
CA GLU A 352 10.89 -23.44 -22.80
C GLU A 352 12.01 -23.32 -23.86
N TYR A 353 12.93 -24.29 -23.92
CA TYR A 353 14.06 -24.27 -24.84
C TYR A 353 14.23 -25.62 -25.53
N SER A 354 14.35 -25.60 -26.86
CA SER A 354 14.68 -26.75 -27.69
C SER A 354 15.84 -26.40 -28.62
N TYR A 355 16.54 -27.41 -29.15
CA TYR A 355 17.69 -27.20 -30.04
C TYR A 355 17.28 -26.64 -31.42
N ASP A 356 16.05 -26.93 -31.83
CA ASP A 356 15.43 -26.57 -33.10
C ASP A 356 14.46 -25.38 -32.98
N GLY A 357 14.10 -24.98 -31.75
CA GLY A 357 13.09 -23.94 -31.50
C GLY A 357 11.65 -24.43 -31.69
N GLU A 358 11.45 -25.71 -31.97
CA GLU A 358 10.13 -26.28 -32.18
C GLU A 358 9.44 -26.57 -30.84
N PRO A 359 8.12 -26.28 -30.72
CA PRO A 359 7.34 -26.66 -29.56
C PRO A 359 7.35 -28.18 -29.40
N THR A 360 7.54 -28.66 -28.17
CA THR A 360 7.25 -30.07 -27.87
C THR A 360 5.75 -30.28 -28.06
N GLU A 361 5.34 -31.27 -28.87
CA GLU A 361 3.94 -31.68 -28.94
C GLU A 361 3.44 -31.94 -27.51
N GLN A 362 2.43 -31.18 -27.09
CA GLN A 362 1.77 -31.43 -25.82
C GLN A 362 1.14 -32.82 -25.94
N VAL A 363 1.64 -33.78 -25.15
CA VAL A 363 0.91 -35.04 -24.96
C VAL A 363 -0.47 -34.63 -24.47
N PRO A 364 -1.56 -35.00 -25.17
CA PRO A 364 -2.90 -34.72 -24.68
C PRO A 364 -2.98 -35.25 -23.25
N ASP A 365 -3.42 -34.41 -22.30
CA ASP A 365 -3.77 -34.89 -20.97
C ASP A 365 -4.79 -36.01 -21.18
N ASP A 366 -4.37 -37.26 -20.98
CA ASP A 366 -5.24 -38.43 -21.10
C ASP A 366 -6.50 -38.17 -20.27
N GLU A 367 -7.64 -38.50 -20.89
CA GLU A 367 -9.00 -38.23 -20.43
C GLU A 367 -9.13 -38.25 -18.91
N ALA A 368 -9.70 -37.19 -18.34
CA ALA A 368 -10.04 -37.11 -16.93
C ALA A 368 -10.81 -38.38 -16.51
N GLU A 369 -10.10 -39.33 -15.88
CA GLU A 369 -10.73 -40.48 -15.26
C GLU A 369 -11.84 -39.95 -14.34
N ALA A 370 -13.04 -40.53 -14.48
CA ALA A 370 -14.21 -40.12 -13.71
C ALA A 370 -13.82 -40.01 -12.22
N ILE A 371 -13.84 -38.78 -11.70
CA ILE A 371 -13.51 -38.50 -10.30
C ILE A 371 -14.43 -39.37 -9.44
N GLY A 372 -13.89 -40.41 -8.81
CA GLY A 372 -14.66 -41.21 -7.87
C GLY A 372 -15.19 -40.31 -6.74
N GLU A 373 -16.35 -40.61 -6.19
CA GLU A 373 -17.08 -39.81 -5.18
C GLU A 373 -16.22 -39.45 -3.93
N HIS A 374 -15.08 -40.13 -3.75
CA HIS A 374 -14.12 -39.90 -2.66
C HIS A 374 -12.76 -39.33 -3.07
N GLN A 375 -12.46 -39.16 -4.35
CA GLN A 375 -11.14 -38.74 -4.84
C GLN A 375 -11.07 -37.21 -4.98
N MET A 376 -9.96 -36.61 -4.52
CA MET A 376 -9.70 -35.17 -4.72
C MET A 376 -9.50 -34.87 -6.21
N PRO A 377 -9.87 -33.67 -6.70
CA PRO A 377 -9.59 -33.28 -8.08
C PRO A 377 -8.09 -33.39 -8.42
N ASN A 378 -7.79 -33.94 -9.59
CA ASN A 378 -6.43 -34.10 -10.12
C ASN A 378 -6.03 -33.02 -11.14
N VAL A 379 -6.84 -31.98 -11.27
CA VAL A 379 -6.65 -30.87 -12.20
C VAL A 379 -6.48 -29.54 -11.46
N LYS A 380 -5.81 -28.59 -12.11
CA LYS A 380 -5.62 -27.21 -11.63
C LYS A 380 -6.78 -26.31 -12.10
N ASP A 381 -8.02 -26.71 -11.80
CA ASP A 381 -9.23 -26.02 -12.25
C ASP A 381 -10.07 -25.52 -11.04
N PRO A 382 -10.30 -24.20 -10.90
CA PRO A 382 -11.04 -23.65 -9.76
C PRO A 382 -12.47 -24.19 -9.63
N ASP A 383 -13.17 -24.42 -10.73
CA ASP A 383 -14.56 -24.88 -10.72
C ASP A 383 -14.67 -26.33 -10.26
N ALA A 384 -13.78 -27.21 -10.72
CA ALA A 384 -13.67 -28.58 -10.24
C ALA A 384 -13.42 -28.65 -8.72
N TRP A 385 -12.51 -27.80 -8.21
CA TRP A 385 -12.21 -27.73 -6.78
C TRP A 385 -13.38 -27.19 -5.95
N LEU A 386 -14.03 -26.13 -6.43
CA LEU A 386 -15.20 -25.55 -5.74
C LEU A 386 -16.38 -26.53 -5.72
N GLY A 387 -16.70 -27.15 -6.85
CA GLY A 387 -17.78 -28.13 -6.96
C GLY A 387 -17.56 -29.34 -6.04
N TRP A 388 -16.32 -29.84 -5.99
CA TRP A 388 -15.93 -30.93 -5.10
C TRP A 388 -16.06 -30.55 -3.61
N LEU A 389 -15.66 -29.34 -3.22
CA LEU A 389 -15.82 -28.86 -1.84
C LEU A 389 -17.29 -28.68 -1.45
N GLN A 390 -18.13 -28.19 -2.36
CA GLN A 390 -19.57 -28.02 -2.13
C GLN A 390 -20.26 -29.35 -1.86
N GLN A 391 -19.90 -30.41 -2.58
CA GLN A 391 -20.39 -31.78 -2.31
C GLN A 391 -20.02 -32.28 -0.90
N ARG A 392 -19.00 -31.69 -0.27
CA ARG A 392 -18.52 -32.02 1.09
C ARG A 392 -18.86 -30.97 2.13
N ASN A 393 -19.92 -30.19 1.91
CA ASN A 393 -20.37 -29.12 2.83
C ASN A 393 -19.29 -28.07 3.14
N GLY A 394 -18.31 -27.87 2.24
CA GLY A 394 -17.21 -26.93 2.43
C GLY A 394 -16.19 -27.34 3.50
N ILE A 395 -16.19 -28.61 3.93
CA ILE A 395 -15.23 -29.12 4.92
C ILE A 395 -13.86 -29.31 4.25
N ILE A 396 -12.86 -28.58 4.74
CA ILE A 396 -11.48 -28.71 4.25
C ILE A 396 -10.89 -30.05 4.70
N PRO A 397 -10.36 -30.88 3.77
CA PRO A 397 -9.77 -32.18 4.08
C PRO A 397 -8.61 -32.09 5.10
N PRO A 398 -8.47 -33.07 6.00
CA PRO A 398 -7.37 -33.10 6.97
C PRO A 398 -5.99 -33.03 6.34
N VAL A 399 -5.78 -33.64 5.17
CA VAL A 399 -4.49 -33.59 4.44
C VAL A 399 -4.10 -32.17 4.04
N ILE A 400 -5.06 -31.37 3.59
CA ILE A 400 -4.85 -29.97 3.18
C ILE A 400 -4.58 -29.09 4.40
N LYS A 401 -5.34 -29.29 5.48
CA LYS A 401 -5.11 -28.61 6.77
C LYS A 401 -3.71 -28.92 7.30
N ARG A 402 -3.32 -30.20 7.34
CA ARG A 402 -1.99 -30.64 7.81
C ARG A 402 -0.87 -30.00 7.01
N GLN A 403 -0.98 -29.95 5.69
CA GLN A 403 0.03 -29.28 4.85
C GLN A 403 0.15 -27.80 5.20
N SER A 404 -0.98 -27.08 5.27
CA SER A 404 -0.98 -25.65 5.61
C SER A 404 -0.39 -25.39 7.00
N TYR A 405 -0.78 -26.19 8.00
CA TYR A 405 -0.26 -26.08 9.36
C TYR A 405 1.23 -26.32 9.45
N ARG A 406 1.81 -27.23 8.65
CA ARG A 406 3.27 -27.43 8.59
C ARG A 406 4.01 -26.15 8.18
N HIS A 407 3.51 -25.42 7.17
CA HIS A 407 4.08 -24.14 6.79
C HIS A 407 3.93 -23.12 7.91
N TRP A 408 2.75 -23.03 8.52
CA TRP A 408 2.48 -22.00 9.54
C TRP A 408 3.25 -22.21 10.84
N LEU A 409 3.55 -23.46 11.21
CA LEU A 409 4.39 -23.79 12.37
C LEU A 409 5.84 -23.32 12.22
N ASN A 410 6.34 -23.10 11.00
CA ASN A 410 7.70 -22.59 10.78
C ASN A 410 7.88 -21.14 11.23
N HIS A 411 6.77 -20.43 11.47
CA HIS A 411 6.76 -19.00 11.78
C HIS A 411 6.63 -18.72 13.28
N ALA A 412 7.18 -19.61 14.11
CA ALA A 412 7.33 -19.40 15.55
C ALA A 412 8.08 -18.09 15.85
N GLY A 413 7.62 -17.32 16.84
CA GLY A 413 8.20 -16.00 17.15
C GLY A 413 7.78 -14.88 16.20
N SER A 414 6.75 -15.11 15.37
CA SER A 414 6.06 -14.03 14.67
C SER A 414 5.57 -12.95 15.65
N ARG A 415 5.54 -11.69 15.18
CA ARG A 415 5.30 -10.55 16.06
C ARG A 415 3.82 -10.48 16.50
N PRO A 416 3.53 -9.99 17.71
CA PRO A 416 2.17 -9.74 18.18
C PRO A 416 1.34 -8.90 17.20
N GLY A 417 0.12 -9.35 16.93
CA GLY A 417 -0.84 -8.67 16.04
C GLY A 417 -0.54 -8.85 14.56
N THR A 418 0.29 -9.82 14.17
CA THR A 418 0.55 -10.16 12.76
C THR A 418 -0.28 -11.35 12.28
N ILE A 419 -0.39 -11.50 10.96
CA ILE A 419 -1.05 -12.64 10.33
C ILE A 419 -0.21 -13.90 10.53
N GLY A 420 1.12 -13.81 10.50
CA GLY A 420 2.02 -14.93 10.81
C GLY A 420 1.81 -15.48 12.21
N GLU A 421 1.69 -14.62 13.23
CA GLU A 421 1.39 -15.04 14.60
C GLU A 421 0.02 -15.72 14.69
N MET A 422 -1.00 -15.13 14.06
CA MET A 422 -2.36 -15.69 14.07
C MET A 422 -2.39 -17.11 13.51
N LEU A 423 -1.78 -17.32 12.33
CA LEU A 423 -1.77 -18.62 11.66
C LEU A 423 -0.92 -19.65 12.41
N PHE A 424 0.18 -19.22 13.05
CA PHE A 424 0.96 -20.07 13.93
C PHE A 424 0.14 -20.56 15.14
N GLN A 425 -0.62 -19.68 15.78
CA GLN A 425 -1.51 -20.03 16.89
C GLN A 425 -2.63 -20.97 16.44
N ASP A 426 -3.25 -20.69 15.29
CA ASP A 426 -4.29 -21.54 14.70
C ASP A 426 -3.76 -22.93 14.36
N ALA A 427 -2.54 -23.03 13.80
CA ALA A 427 -1.89 -24.32 13.51
C ALA A 427 -1.55 -25.11 14.77
N THR A 428 -1.06 -24.44 15.81
CA THR A 428 -0.73 -25.06 17.10
C THR A 428 -1.99 -25.66 17.75
N ALA A 429 -3.09 -24.93 17.75
CA ALA A 429 -4.37 -25.42 18.25
C ALA A 429 -4.96 -26.54 17.37
N GLY A 430 -4.85 -26.39 16.05
CA GLY A 430 -5.43 -27.34 15.08
C GLY A 430 -4.75 -28.72 15.08
N ILE A 431 -3.44 -28.79 15.28
CA ILE A 431 -2.71 -30.07 15.33
C ILE A 431 -3.08 -30.89 16.57
N ALA A 432 -3.26 -30.23 17.73
CA ALA A 432 -3.73 -30.91 18.94
C ALA A 432 -5.11 -31.56 18.74
N MET A 433 -6.00 -30.92 17.97
CA MET A 433 -7.33 -31.47 17.65
C MET A 433 -7.27 -32.60 16.62
N LEU A 434 -6.37 -32.53 15.63
CA LEU A 434 -6.22 -33.58 14.61
C LEU A 434 -5.63 -34.87 15.19
N GLN A 435 -4.75 -34.77 16.19
CA GLN A 435 -4.19 -35.95 16.87
C GLN A 435 -5.23 -36.68 17.73
N GLY A 436 -6.14 -35.96 18.39
CA GLY A 436 -7.21 -36.57 19.19
C GLY A 436 -8.30 -37.27 18.35
N ALA A 437 -8.53 -36.85 17.11
CA ALA A 437 -9.49 -37.50 16.22
C ALA A 437 -8.98 -38.82 15.63
N GLU A 438 -7.66 -38.96 15.44
CA GLU A 438 -7.05 -40.22 14.98
C GLU A 438 -7.05 -41.29 16.11
N GLU A 439 -7.02 -40.89 17.38
CA GLU A 439 -7.16 -41.80 18.54
C GLU A 439 -8.61 -42.27 18.79
N GLU A 440 -9.61 -41.60 18.21
CA GLU A 440 -11.03 -42.01 18.29
C GLU A 440 -11.49 -42.85 17.06
N GLU A 441 -10.70 -42.88 15.98
CA GLU A 441 -10.97 -43.70 14.77
C GLU A 441 -10.19 -45.04 14.73
N GLU A 442 -9.26 -45.28 15.67
CA GLU A 442 -8.66 -46.60 15.98
C GLU A 442 -9.43 -47.32 17.10
#